data_AF-A0A1P8XKH3-F1
#
_entry.id   AF-A0A1P8XKH3-F1
#
_cell.length_a   1.000
_cell.length_b   1.000
_cell.length_c   1.000
_cell.angle_alpha   90.00
_cell.angle_beta   90.00
_cell.angle_gamma   90.00
#
_symmetry.space_group_name_H-M   'P 1'
#
loop_
_entity.id
_entity.type
_entity.pdbx_description
1 polymer ?
#
loop_
_entity_poly.entity_id
_entity_poly.type
_entity_poly.pdbx_seq_one_letter_code
_entity_poly.pdbx_strand_id
1 'polypeptide(L)' 'MRSALLVLFGVIIALFGLLFTLQGLGFVQGSPMSNTTTWSILGPLTVLVGLGLVYLGRRLRR' A
#
# COMPACT_ATOMS: atom_id res chain seq x y z
N MET A 1 -1.86 -22.58 -0.80
CA MET A 1 -1.07 -21.75 -1.75
C MET A 1 -1.75 -20.41 -2.05
N ARG A 2 -3.02 -20.39 -2.47
CA ARG A 2 -3.76 -19.14 -2.81
C ARG A 2 -3.78 -18.09 -1.69
N SER A 3 -3.99 -18.50 -0.44
CA SER A 3 -4.02 -17.59 0.73
C SER A 3 -2.66 -16.96 1.03
N ALA A 4 -1.55 -17.66 0.76
CA ALA A 4 -0.21 -17.12 0.94
C ALA A 4 0.12 -16.05 -0.13
N LEU A 5 -0.34 -16.26 -1.37
CA LEU A 5 -0.22 -15.27 -2.44
C LEU A 5 -1.00 -13.99 -2.09
N LEU A 6 -2.23 -14.10 -1.57
CA LEU A 6 -3.01 -12.93 -1.15
C LEU A 6 -2.30 -12.10 -0.07
N VAL A 7 -1.66 -12.76 0.91
CA VAL A 7 -0.87 -12.07 1.92
C VAL A 7 0.35 -11.39 1.30
N LEU A 8 1.08 -12.08 0.42
CA LEU A 8 2.25 -11.50 -0.25
C LEU A 8 1.88 -10.26 -1.08
N PHE A 9 0.84 -10.37 -1.91
CA PHE A 9 0.34 -9.24 -2.69
C PHE A 9 -0.14 -8.08 -1.80
N GLY A 10 -0.86 -8.39 -0.72
CA GLY A 10 -1.30 -7.37 0.24
C GLY A 10 -0.14 -6.62 0.89
N VAL A 11 0.93 -7.32 1.28
CA VAL A 11 2.14 -6.69 1.82
C VAL A 11 2.81 -5.79 0.78
N ILE A 12 2.99 -6.27 -0.46
CA ILE A 12 3.60 -5.49 -1.53
C ILE A 12 2.79 -4.21 -1.79
N ILE A 13 1.47 -4.32 -1.92
CA ILE A 13 0.57 -3.18 -2.13
C ILE A 13 0.66 -2.19 -0.97
N ALA A 14 0.70 -2.67 0.28
CA ALA A 14 0.81 -1.81 1.45
C ALA A 14 2.14 -1.03 1.47
N LEU A 15 3.26 -1.68 1.09
CA LEU A 15 4.56 -1.03 1.00
C LEU A 15 4.60 0.05 -0.09
N PHE A 16 4.01 -0.21 -1.25
CA PHE A 16 3.89 0.80 -2.31
C PHE A 16 2.98 1.95 -1.88
N GLY A 17 1.86 1.67 -1.22
CA GLY A 17 0.99 2.71 -0.66
C GLY A 17 1.72 3.60 0.35
N LEU A 18 2.58 3.01 1.19
CA LEU A 18 3.40 3.77 2.13
C LEU A 18 4.40 4.66 1.39
N LEU A 19 5.09 4.12 0.39
CA LEU A 19 6.03 4.89 -0.44
C LEU A 19 5.33 6.06 -1.14
N PHE A 20 4.13 5.85 -1.70
CA PHE A 20 3.34 6.92 -2.31
C PHE A 20 2.87 7.96 -1.30
N THR A 21 2.52 7.53 -0.09
CA THR A 21 2.18 8.46 1.01
C THR A 21 3.37 9.35 1.32
N LEU A 22 4.55 8.75 1.51
CA LEU A 22 5.78 9.48 1.81
C LEU A 22 6.19 10.41 0.66
N GLN A 23 5.94 10.03 -0.60
CA GLN A 23 6.14 10.92 -1.75
C GLN A 23 5.15 12.08 -1.73
N GLY A 24 3.86 11.82 -1.58
CA GLY A 24 2.82 12.84 -1.51
C GLY A 24 3.08 13.88 -0.43
N LEU A 25 3.55 13.41 0.74
CA LEU A 25 3.90 14.26 1.89
C LEU A 25 5.26 14.97 1.76
N GLY A 26 6.05 14.65 0.73
CA GLY A 26 7.33 15.32 0.48
C GLY A 26 8.55 14.72 1.18
N PHE A 27 8.38 13.62 1.92
CA PHE A 27 9.48 12.89 2.56
C PHE A 27 10.35 12.13 1.55
N VAL A 28 9.77 11.70 0.43
CA VAL A 28 10.48 11.08 -0.69
C VAL A 28 10.32 11.98 -1.91
N GLN A 29 11.44 12.39 -2.51
CA GLN A 29 11.48 13.36 -3.60
C GLN A 29 12.15 12.80 -4.86
N GLY A 30 12.15 13.58 -5.94
CA GLY A 30 12.77 13.21 -7.22
C GLY A 30 11.82 12.55 -8.22
N SER A 31 10.52 12.55 -7.94
CA SER A 31 9.48 12.08 -8.86
C SER A 31 8.36 13.12 -9.03
N PRO A 32 7.59 13.08 -10.14
CA PRO A 32 6.39 13.89 -10.32
C PRO A 32 5.29 13.67 -9.26
N MET A 33 5.45 12.66 -8.42
CA MET A 33 4.48 12.29 -7.38
C MET A 33 4.73 13.04 -6.07
N SER A 34 5.88 13.71 -5.96
CA SER A 34 6.36 14.31 -4.71
C SER A 34 5.63 15.62 -4.38
N ASN A 35 5.31 15.86 -3.09
CA ASN A 35 4.64 17.09 -2.63
C ASN A 35 3.30 17.37 -3.33
N THR A 36 2.48 16.34 -3.53
CA THR A 36 1.17 16.49 -4.17
C THR A 36 0.04 15.95 -3.28
N THR A 37 -1.10 16.63 -3.32
CA THR A 37 -2.32 16.20 -2.61
C THR A 37 -2.83 14.86 -3.13
N THR A 38 -2.67 14.61 -4.44
CA THR A 38 -3.07 13.34 -5.07
C THR A 38 -2.43 12.14 -4.38
N TRP A 39 -1.10 12.12 -4.25
CA TRP A 39 -0.40 10.98 -3.66
C TRP A 39 -0.48 10.96 -2.13
N SER A 40 -0.69 12.12 -1.50
CA SER A 40 -0.99 12.22 -0.07
C SER A 40 -2.30 11.52 0.31
N ILE A 41 -3.27 11.46 -0.61
CA ILE A 41 -4.57 10.80 -0.39
C ILE A 41 -4.54 9.36 -0.92
N LEU A 42 -4.04 9.14 -2.14
CA LEU A 42 -4.02 7.82 -2.76
C LEU A 42 -3.06 6.85 -2.06
N GLY A 43 -1.94 7.34 -1.50
CA GLY A 43 -1.01 6.53 -0.73
C GLY A 43 -1.66 5.80 0.44
N PRO A 44 -2.29 6.52 1.39
CA PRO A 44 -2.99 5.89 2.52
C PRO A 44 -4.12 4.95 2.09
N LEU A 45 -4.89 5.31 1.05
CA LEU A 45 -5.92 4.40 0.52
C LEU A 45 -5.32 3.10 -0.01
N THR A 46 -4.18 3.17 -0.70
CA THR A 46 -3.46 2.00 -1.20
C THR A 46 -2.93 1.14 -0.04
N VAL A 47 -2.45 1.76 1.04
CA VAL A 47 -2.08 1.04 2.29
C VAL A 47 -3.26 0.25 2.83
N LEU A 48 -4.43 0.89 2.95
CA LEU A 48 -5.64 0.25 3.48
C LEU A 48 -6.07 -0.96 2.63
N VAL A 49 -6.01 -0.85 1.30
CA VAL A 49 -6.29 -1.97 0.39
C VAL A 49 -5.31 -3.12 0.62
N GLY A 50 -4.01 -2.82 0.71
CA GLY A 50 -2.99 -3.83 0.98
C GLY A 50 -3.21 -4.56 2.31
N LEU A 51 -3.51 -3.82 3.38
CA LEU A 51 -3.84 -4.38 4.70
C LEU A 51 -5.12 -5.23 4.65
N GLY A 52 -6.14 -4.81 3.90
CA GLY A 52 -7.36 -5.59 3.68
C GLY A 52 -7.08 -6.95 3.02
N LEU A 53 -6.20 -6.99 2.03
CA LEU A 53 -5.77 -8.24 1.37
C LEU A 53 -5.00 -9.15 2.33
N VAL A 54 -4.09 -8.59 3.15
CA VAL A 54 -3.38 -9.35 4.19
C VAL A 54 -4.37 -9.96 5.19
N TYR A 55 -5.33 -9.17 5.65
CA TYR A 55 -6.35 -9.63 6.59
C TYR A 55 -7.20 -10.77 5.99
N LEU A 56 -7.68 -10.61 4.76
CA LEU A 56 -8.47 -11.64 4.08
C LEU A 56 -7.64 -12.91 3.82
N GLY A 57 -6.40 -12.77 3.36
CA GLY A 57 -5.50 -13.90 3.13
C GLY A 57 -5.20 -14.69 4.42
N ARG A 58 -5.09 -14.00 5.57
CA ARG A 58 -4.95 -14.66 6.88
C ARG A 58 -6.24 -15.34 7.34
N ARG A 59 -7.40 -14.72 7.09
CA ARG A 59 -8.71 -15.29 7.45
C ARG A 59 -9.03 -16.55 6.65
N LEU A 60 -8.67 -16.60 5.36
CA LEU A 60 -8.86 -17.76 4.47
C LEU A 60 -7.83 -18.89 4.69
N ARG A 61 -6.81 -18.66 5.54
CA ARG A 61 -5.81 -19.68 5.91
C ARG A 61 -6.18 -20.41 7.21
N ARG A 62 -6.98 -19.77 8.06
CA ARG A 62 -7.59 -20.42 9.25
C ARG A 62 -8.78 -21.26 8.81
#